data_AF-A0A3N5USG9-F1
#
_entry.id   AF-A0A3N5USG9-F1
#
_cell.length_a   1.000
_cell.length_b   1.000
_cell.length_c   1.000
_cell.angle_alpha   90.00
_cell.angle_beta   90.00
_cell.angle_gamma   90.00
#
_symmetry.space_group_name_H-M   'P 1'
#
loop_
_entity.id
_entity.type
_entity.pdbx_description
1 polymer ?
#
loop_
_entity_poly.entity_id
_entity_poly.type
_entity_poly.pdbx_seq_one_letter_code
_entity_poly.pdbx_strand_id
1 'polypeptide(L)'
;MSRKSGNGKSVKDLERVVAAFKALSNETRLGVFEHIRLGLGKAFLDQEMRPSVCNVASNFDISLSTISHHIKELRNADLVRCERQGQTIL
;
A
#
# COMPACT_ATOMS: atom_id res chain seq x y z
N MET A 1 18.00 -41.23 -3.84
CA MET A 1 18.22 -39.76 -3.82
C MET A 1 16.97 -39.10 -3.25
N SER A 2 17.07 -38.67 -1.99
CA SER A 2 15.93 -38.23 -1.17
C SER A 2 15.36 -36.90 -1.64
N ARG A 3 14.06 -36.88 -1.93
CA ARG A 3 13.28 -35.65 -2.12
C ARG A 3 13.18 -34.95 -0.77
N LYS A 4 13.99 -33.91 -0.55
CA LYS A 4 13.85 -33.05 0.63
C LYS A 4 12.62 -32.16 0.41
N SER A 5 11.48 -32.64 0.90
CA SER A 5 10.23 -31.87 0.96
C SER A 5 10.46 -30.66 1.87
N GLY A 6 10.66 -29.49 1.26
CA GLY A 6 10.85 -28.22 1.95
C GLY A 6 9.52 -27.73 2.55
N ASN A 7 9.11 -28.30 3.69
CA ASN A 7 8.00 -27.78 4.47
C ASN A 7 8.50 -26.68 5.41
N GLY A 8 8.96 -25.58 4.81
CA GLY A 8 9.51 -24.41 5.49
C GLY A 8 8.79 -23.14 5.08
N LYS A 9 7.45 -23.16 5.01
CA LYS A 9 6.68 -21.92 5.09
C LYS A 9 6.93 -21.37 6.50
N SER A 10 7.87 -20.43 6.58
CA SER A 10 8.47 -20.01 7.84
C SER A 10 7.45 -19.23 8.66
N VAL A 11 7.56 -19.26 9.99
CA VAL A 11 6.72 -18.45 10.90
C VAL A 11 6.67 -16.98 10.45
N LYS A 12 7.77 -16.46 9.86
CA LYS A 12 7.87 -15.12 9.29
C LYS A 12 6.93 -14.88 8.09
N ASP A 13 6.70 -15.90 7.26
CA ASP A 13 5.77 -15.80 6.14
C ASP A 13 4.33 -15.66 6.65
N LEU A 14 3.99 -16.41 7.70
CA LEU A 14 2.69 -16.30 8.36
C LEU A 14 2.53 -14.94 9.03
N GLU A 15 3.55 -14.43 9.73
CA GLU A 15 3.52 -13.09 10.33
C GLU A 15 3.30 -11.98 9.30
N ARG A 16 3.95 -12.06 8.13
CA ARG A 16 3.72 -11.12 7.02
C ARG A 16 2.28 -11.19 6.52
N VAL A 17 1.75 -12.39 6.32
CA VAL A 17 0.35 -12.58 5.88
C VAL A 17 -0.64 -12.06 6.92
N VAL A 18 -0.39 -12.29 8.21
CA VAL A 18 -1.23 -11.76 9.30
C VAL A 18 -1.18 -10.24 9.35
N ALA A 19 -0.01 -9.63 9.19
CA ALA A 19 0.13 -8.18 9.13
C ALA A 19 -0.63 -7.58 7.94
N ALA A 20 -0.53 -8.21 6.76
CA ALA A 20 -1.28 -7.83 5.57
C ALA A 20 -2.79 -7.88 5.81
N PHE A 21 -3.32 -8.97 6.37
CA PHE A 21 -4.76 -9.08 6.63
C PHE A 21 -5.25 -8.08 7.67
N LYS A 22 -4.48 -7.81 8.74
CA LYS A 22 -4.83 -6.78 9.74
C LYS A 22 -4.86 -5.37 9.12
N ALA A 23 -3.96 -5.10 8.19
CA ALA A 23 -4.00 -3.84 7.44
C ALA A 23 -5.21 -3.79 6.50
N LEU A 24 -5.52 -4.86 5.77
CA LEU A 24 -6.62 -4.89 4.81
C LEU A 24 -8.02 -5.06 5.43
N SER A 25 -8.14 -5.45 6.71
CA SER A 25 -9.44 -5.60 7.40
C SER A 25 -10.14 -4.26 7.73
N ASN A 26 -9.61 -3.14 7.25
CA ASN A 26 -10.22 -1.82 7.38
C ASN A 26 -10.69 -1.36 6.00
N GLU A 27 -11.96 -0.95 5.90
CA GLU A 27 -12.62 -0.59 4.66
C GLU A 27 -11.85 0.48 3.86
N THR A 28 -11.45 1.56 4.51
CA THR A 28 -10.68 2.64 3.86
C THR A 28 -9.32 2.15 3.37
N ARG A 29 -8.59 1.38 4.17
CA ARG A 29 -7.28 0.82 3.77
C ARG A 29 -7.40 -0.16 2.61
N LEU A 30 -8.45 -0.99 2.59
CA LEU A 30 -8.74 -1.88 1.48
C LEU A 30 -9.07 -1.10 0.21
N GLY A 31 -9.94 -0.08 0.31
CA GLY A 31 -10.26 0.79 -0.82
C GLY A 31 -9.02 1.48 -1.38
N VAL A 32 -8.18 2.06 -0.53
CA VAL A 32 -6.92 2.69 -0.92
C VAL A 32 -5.98 1.70 -1.60
N PHE A 33 -5.84 0.49 -1.04
CA PHE A 33 -5.01 -0.56 -1.62
C PHE A 33 -5.51 -0.96 -3.01
N GLU A 34 -6.81 -1.22 -3.17
CA GLU A 34 -7.43 -1.57 -4.46
C GLU A 34 -7.28 -0.45 -5.49
N HIS A 35 -7.45 0.81 -5.06
CA HIS A 35 -7.28 1.98 -5.92
C HIS A 35 -5.84 2.09 -6.45
N ILE A 36 -4.84 1.82 -5.60
CA ILE A 36 -3.42 1.74 -6.00
C ILE A 36 -3.19 0.53 -6.91
N ARG A 37 -3.73 -0.64 -6.56
CA ARG A 37 -3.55 -1.92 -7.25
C ARG A 37 -4.09 -1.93 -8.67
N LEU A 38 -5.28 -1.36 -8.87
CA LEU A 38 -5.92 -1.20 -10.17
C LEU A 38 -5.30 -0.07 -11.00
N GLY A 39 -4.40 0.72 -10.40
CA GLY A 39 -3.82 1.90 -11.01
C GLY A 39 -4.88 2.97 -11.30
N LEU A 40 -5.99 3.01 -10.57
CA LEU A 40 -7.05 4.01 -10.74
C LEU A 40 -6.60 5.42 -10.31
N GLY A 41 -5.42 5.52 -9.69
CA GLY A 41 -4.67 6.76 -9.54
C GLY A 41 -4.24 7.44 -10.85
N LYS A 42 -4.50 6.81 -12.01
CA LYS A 42 -4.08 7.22 -13.35
C LYS A 42 -4.47 8.62 -13.79
N ALA A 43 -5.49 9.23 -13.19
CA ALA A 43 -6.01 10.52 -13.64
C ALA A 43 -5.00 11.68 -13.49
N PHE A 44 -4.06 11.61 -12.54
CA PHE A 44 -3.02 12.63 -12.31
C PHE A 44 -1.76 11.99 -11.72
N LEU A 45 -1.19 11.04 -12.46
CA LEU A 45 0.11 10.49 -12.09
C LEU A 45 1.20 11.52 -12.39
N ASP A 46 2.26 11.55 -11.59
CA ASP A 46 3.48 12.27 -12.00
C ASP A 46 4.09 11.60 -13.25
N GLN A 47 5.15 12.18 -13.83
CA GLN A 47 5.87 11.64 -14.99
C GLN A 47 6.22 10.13 -14.87
N GLU A 48 6.28 9.56 -13.66
CA GLU A 48 6.56 8.16 -13.35
C GLU A 48 5.32 7.26 -13.18
N MET A 49 4.12 7.73 -13.52
CA MET A 49 2.89 6.95 -13.40
C MET A 49 2.53 6.52 -11.95
N ARG A 50 2.81 7.35 -10.94
CA ARG A 50 2.53 7.05 -9.52
C ARG A 50 1.43 7.95 -8.91
N PRO A 51 0.48 7.38 -8.13
CA PRO A 51 -0.55 8.18 -7.47
C PRO A 51 0.03 9.01 -6.32
N SER A 52 -0.26 10.32 -6.32
CA SER A 52 0.04 11.18 -5.16
C SER A 52 -0.93 10.90 -3.99
N VAL A 53 -0.47 11.11 -2.77
CA VAL A 53 -1.30 10.95 -1.55
C VAL A 53 -2.54 11.84 -1.60
N CYS A 54 -2.40 13.05 -2.13
CA CYS A 54 -3.52 13.97 -2.30
C CYS A 54 -4.58 13.43 -3.26
N ASN A 55 -4.17 12.82 -4.38
CA ASN A 55 -5.11 12.23 -5.33
C ASN A 55 -5.88 11.07 -4.70
N VAL A 56 -5.20 10.22 -3.92
CA VAL A 56 -5.89 9.14 -3.19
C VAL A 56 -6.89 9.74 -2.21
N ALA A 57 -6.52 10.76 -1.41
CA ALA A 57 -7.42 11.40 -0.45
C ALA A 57 -8.71 11.93 -1.10
N SER A 58 -8.59 12.61 -2.25
CA SER A 58 -9.72 13.17 -2.99
C SER A 58 -10.71 12.12 -3.49
N ASN A 59 -10.27 10.87 -3.71
CA ASN A 59 -11.14 9.77 -4.14
C ASN A 59 -11.90 9.09 -3.00
N PHE A 60 -11.53 9.35 -1.74
CA PHE A 60 -12.13 8.71 -0.55
C PHE A 60 -12.86 9.69 0.38
N ASP A 61 -12.96 10.99 0.02
CA ASP A 61 -13.56 12.06 0.85
C ASP A 61 -13.01 12.08 2.30
N ILE A 62 -11.70 11.87 2.45
CA ILE A 62 -11.02 11.84 3.75
C ILE A 62 -9.92 12.89 3.81
N SER A 63 -9.61 13.33 5.04
CA SER A 63 -8.54 14.30 5.26
C SER A 63 -7.17 13.75 4.84
N LEU A 64 -6.27 14.65 4.40
CA LEU A 64 -4.87 14.32 4.07
C LEU A 64 -4.11 13.68 5.24
N SER A 65 -4.44 14.06 6.47
CA SER A 65 -3.88 13.47 7.69
C SER A 65 -4.29 11.99 7.83
N THR A 66 -5.58 11.72 7.67
CA THR A 66 -6.18 10.38 7.80
C THR A 66 -5.65 9.43 6.72
N ILE A 67 -5.62 9.86 5.45
CA ILE A 67 -5.06 9.03 4.37
C ILE A 67 -3.57 8.76 4.56
N SER A 68 -2.79 9.74 5.05
CA SER A 68 -1.37 9.56 5.29
C SER A 68 -1.12 8.49 6.36
N HIS A 69 -1.96 8.48 7.39
CA HIS A 69 -1.96 7.42 8.40
C HIS A 69 -2.28 6.06 7.78
N HIS A 70 -3.33 5.94 6.96
CA HIS A 70 -3.69 4.69 6.28
C HIS A 70 -2.58 4.17 5.37
N ILE A 71 -1.93 5.04 4.59
CA ILE A 71 -0.81 4.68 3.71
C ILE A 71 0.40 4.22 4.54
N LYS A 72 0.67 4.84 5.69
CA LYS A 72 1.74 4.42 6.60
C LYS A 72 1.49 3.00 7.13
N GLU A 73 0.26 2.70 7.53
CA GLU A 73 -0.12 1.36 8.01
C GLU A 73 0.01 0.30 6.89
N LEU A 74 -0.41 0.63 5.67
CA LEU A 74 -0.23 -0.24 4.51
C LEU A 74 1.25 -0.47 4.19
N ARG A 75 2.10 0.56 4.31
CA ARG A 75 3.56 0.44 4.14
C ARG A 75 4.19 -0.42 5.23
N ASN A 76 3.76 -0.28 6.48
CA ASN A 76 4.25 -1.08 7.60
C ASN A 76 3.91 -2.58 7.43
N ALA A 77 2.80 -2.88 6.75
CA ALA A 77 2.40 -4.23 6.37
C ALA A 77 3.04 -4.73 5.06
N ASP A 78 3.99 -3.98 4.48
CA ASP A 78 4.68 -4.28 3.22
C ASP A 78 3.74 -4.43 2.00
N LEU A 79 2.56 -3.78 2.05
CA LEU A 79 1.55 -3.81 0.98
C LEU A 79 1.77 -2.76 -0.09
N VAL A 80 2.37 -1.62 0.27
CA VAL A 80 2.62 -0.49 -0.64
C VAL A 80 4.01 0.10 -0.41
N ARG A 81 4.59 0.67 -1.46
CA ARG A 81 5.80 1.48 -1.38
C ARG A 81 5.45 2.95 -1.55
N CYS A 82 6.09 3.80 -0.76
CA CYS A 82 5.93 5.24 -0.84
C CYS A 82 7.30 5.86 -1.05
N GLU A 83 7.39 6.75 -2.03
CA GLU A 83 8.58 7.54 -2.30
C GLU A 83 8.22 9.01 -2.09
N ARG A 84 9.14 9.77 -1.48
CA ARG A 84 8.96 11.21 -1.31
C ARG A 84 9.57 11.91 -2.51
N GLN A 85 8.75 12.35 -3.44
CA GLN A 85 9.17 13.32 -4.45
C GLN A 85 9.40 14.66 -3.74
N GLY A 86 10.61 15.20 -3.82
CA GLY A 86 10.91 16.54 -3.30
C GLY A 86 10.06 17.58 -4.02
N GLN A 87 9.63 18.64 -3.32
CA GLN A 87 8.96 19.75 -4.00
C GLN A 87 9.97 20.46 -4.91
N THR A 88 9.74 20.43 -6.22
CA THR A 88 10.44 21.30 -7.16
C THR A 88 9.94 22.73 -6.89
N ILE A 89 10.75 23.51 -6.18
CA ILE A 89 10.58 24.97 -6.14
C ILE A 89 11.21 25.48 -7.44
N LEU A 90 10.37 25.90 -8.39
CA LEU A 90 10.78 26.72 -9.55
C LEU A 90 10.68 28.20 -9.17
#